data_AF-A0A2G8RMH6-F1
#
_entry.id   AF-A0A2G8RMH6-F1
#
_cell.length_a   1.000
_cell.length_b   1.000
_cell.length_c   1.000
_cell.angle_alpha   90.00
_cell.angle_beta   90.00
_cell.angle_gamma   90.00
#
_symmetry.space_group_name_H-M   'P 1'
#
loop_
_entity.id
_entity.type
_entity.pdbx_description
1 polymer ?
#
loop_
_entity_poly.entity_id
_entity_poly.type
_entity_poly.pdbx_seq_one_letter_code
_entity_poly.pdbx_strand_id
1 'polypeptide(L)'
;MSNGFSIQNMPVSSAIISPSDKQVIIHDGEIEVKGWSYSGGGNWVERVEVSPDGGHVWYAVDQENMTEKVTFTYVLQPLVLIQPVEQHYYAWRLWTIKVPVDAQGWLEFCVRTWDSSNNTEPTFVRSAWNWDLHVTSSCHRVKLYSVNKSKPETAKRLAEIEEKGETFEPLTRPLEWELEGKEEYLARMRKYPREPLN
;
A
#
# COMPACT_ATOMS: atom_id res chain seq x y z
N MET A 1 6.63 10.99 -38.12
CA MET A 1 7.71 10.10 -37.66
C MET A 1 7.73 10.17 -36.15
N SER A 2 7.66 9.04 -35.44
CA SER A 2 7.91 9.02 -34.00
C SER A 2 9.42 9.13 -33.79
N ASN A 3 9.87 10.10 -32.99
CA ASN A 3 11.26 10.27 -32.58
C ASN A 3 11.61 9.45 -31.32
N GLY A 4 10.85 8.39 -31.05
CA GLY A 4 11.08 7.50 -29.92
C GLY A 4 12.39 6.72 -30.06
N PHE A 5 13.04 6.45 -28.93
CA PHE A 5 14.19 5.55 -28.87
C PHE A 5 13.74 4.14 -28.46
N SER A 6 14.48 3.12 -28.88
CA SER A 6 14.17 1.74 -28.53
C SER A 6 14.35 1.52 -27.03
N ILE A 7 13.33 0.99 -26.38
CA ILE A 7 13.42 0.51 -24.99
C ILE A 7 14.17 -0.83 -25.02
N GLN A 8 15.15 -0.99 -24.12
CA GLN A 8 15.94 -2.21 -23.99
C GLN A 8 15.79 -2.76 -22.57
N ASN A 9 16.40 -2.08 -21.59
CA ASN A 9 16.23 -2.41 -20.18
C ASN A 9 15.01 -1.68 -19.59
N MET A 10 14.24 -2.38 -18.76
CA MET A 10 13.15 -1.80 -18.00
C MET A 10 13.68 -1.11 -16.74
N PRO A 11 13.15 0.06 -16.35
CA PRO A 11 13.47 0.68 -15.07
C PRO A 11 12.86 -0.12 -13.92
N VAL A 12 13.28 0.23 -12.70
CA VAL A 12 12.64 -0.26 -11.47
C VAL A 12 11.16 0.11 -11.43
N SER A 13 10.33 -0.82 -10.98
CA SER A 13 8.88 -0.69 -10.91
C SER A 13 8.31 -1.57 -9.80
N SER A 14 7.23 -1.12 -9.15
CA SER A 14 6.53 -1.90 -8.15
C SER A 14 5.03 -1.64 -8.12
N ALA A 15 4.28 -2.58 -7.59
CA ALA A 15 2.85 -2.43 -7.40
C ALA A 15 2.32 -3.19 -6.18
N ILE A 16 1.44 -2.52 -5.43
CA ILE A 16 0.53 -3.15 -4.47
C ILE A 16 -0.48 -4.03 -5.22
N ILE A 17 -0.61 -5.29 -4.80
CA ILE A 17 -1.59 -6.28 -5.31
C ILE A 17 -2.77 -6.40 -4.33
N SER A 18 -2.47 -6.39 -3.03
CA SER A 18 -3.47 -6.48 -1.97
C SER A 18 -3.08 -5.48 -0.88
N PRO A 19 -4.03 -4.71 -0.32
CA PRO A 19 -5.47 -4.71 -0.60
C PRO A 19 -5.84 -4.08 -1.96
N SER A 20 -7.09 -4.26 -2.42
CA SER A 20 -7.56 -3.68 -3.70
C SER A 20 -7.88 -2.19 -3.58
N ASP A 21 -7.80 -1.45 -4.70
CA ASP A 21 -8.19 -0.04 -4.72
C ASP A 21 -9.64 0.14 -4.25
N LYS A 22 -9.84 1.12 -3.37
CA LYS A 22 -11.08 1.51 -2.69
C LYS A 22 -11.66 0.50 -1.72
N GLN A 23 -10.89 -0.52 -1.32
CA GLN A 23 -11.31 -1.48 -0.33
C GLN A 23 -11.44 -0.85 1.06
N VAL A 24 -12.47 -1.26 1.80
CA VAL A 24 -12.65 -0.95 3.22
C VAL A 24 -11.86 -1.94 4.05
N ILE A 25 -11.10 -1.45 5.02
CA ILE A 25 -10.24 -2.28 5.86
C ILE A 25 -10.52 -1.95 7.31
N ILE A 26 -11.03 -2.95 8.02
CA ILE A 26 -11.22 -2.90 9.46
C ILE A 26 -10.00 -3.55 10.11
N HIS A 27 -9.22 -2.78 10.86
CA HIS A 27 -7.94 -3.21 11.41
C HIS A 27 -7.69 -2.72 12.84
N ASP A 28 -6.70 -3.28 13.51
CA ASP A 28 -6.37 -3.01 14.91
C ASP A 28 -5.12 -2.12 15.06
N GLY A 29 -4.91 -1.19 14.12
CA GLY A 29 -3.77 -0.26 14.09
C GLY A 29 -2.68 -0.58 13.07
N GLU A 30 -2.76 -1.71 12.36
CA GLU A 30 -1.84 -2.06 11.27
C GLU A 30 -2.60 -2.60 10.06
N ILE A 31 -2.14 -2.31 8.84
CA ILE A 31 -2.70 -2.83 7.60
C ILE A 31 -1.65 -3.66 6.87
N GLU A 32 -1.98 -4.92 6.56
CA GLU A 32 -1.14 -5.80 5.75
C GLU A 32 -1.25 -5.44 4.28
N VAL A 33 -0.11 -5.22 3.64
CA VAL A 33 0.03 -4.87 2.22
C VAL A 33 0.98 -5.86 1.55
N LYS A 34 0.60 -6.32 0.36
CA LYS A 34 1.36 -7.27 -0.46
C LYS A 34 1.52 -6.74 -1.86
N GLY A 35 2.63 -7.05 -2.50
CA GLY A 35 2.86 -6.67 -3.87
C GLY A 35 4.06 -7.32 -4.50
N TRP A 36 4.43 -6.78 -5.66
CA TRP A 36 5.62 -7.17 -6.39
C TRP A 36 6.50 -5.95 -6.68
N SER A 37 7.78 -6.23 -6.86
CA SER A 37 8.79 -5.26 -7.29
C SER A 37 9.70 -5.91 -8.32
N TYR A 38 10.18 -5.14 -9.28
CA TYR A 38 11.01 -5.62 -10.38
C TYR A 38 11.99 -4.52 -10.83
N SER A 39 13.17 -4.92 -11.30
CA SER A 39 14.07 -4.03 -12.04
C SER A 39 14.67 -4.77 -13.23
N GLY A 40 14.79 -4.08 -14.37
CA GLY A 40 15.34 -4.66 -15.58
C GLY A 40 16.86 -4.57 -15.65
N GLY A 41 17.45 -5.12 -16.71
CA GLY A 41 18.89 -5.04 -16.96
C GLY A 41 19.75 -5.85 -15.97
N GLY A 42 19.15 -6.84 -15.29
CA GLY A 42 19.85 -7.66 -14.30
C GLY A 42 20.05 -6.96 -12.95
N ASN A 43 19.31 -5.89 -12.65
CA ASN A 43 19.35 -5.24 -11.35
C ASN A 43 18.48 -5.97 -10.32
N TRP A 44 18.94 -6.04 -9.07
CA TRP A 44 18.17 -6.65 -7.98
C TRP A 44 17.39 -5.62 -7.18
N VAL A 45 16.21 -6.01 -6.71
CA VAL A 45 15.42 -5.21 -5.77
C VAL A 45 16.04 -5.31 -4.37
N GLU A 46 16.74 -4.25 -3.96
CA GLU A 46 17.41 -4.18 -2.65
C GLU A 46 16.46 -3.78 -1.52
N ARG A 47 15.55 -2.84 -1.79
CA ARG A 47 14.64 -2.31 -0.76
C ARG A 47 13.29 -1.94 -1.35
N VAL A 48 12.22 -2.35 -0.68
CA VAL A 48 10.85 -1.94 -0.97
C VAL A 48 10.35 -1.12 0.21
N GLU A 49 9.65 -0.03 -0.07
CA GLU A 49 9.09 0.84 0.96
C GLU A 49 7.62 1.13 0.65
N VAL A 50 6.78 1.07 1.68
CA VAL A 50 5.34 1.38 1.59
C VAL A 50 5.03 2.56 2.48
N SER A 51 4.20 3.46 1.98
CA SER A 51 3.73 4.65 2.68
C SER A 51 2.20 4.62 2.77
N PRO A 52 1.61 4.84 3.96
CA PRO A 52 0.15 4.90 4.15
C PRO A 52 -0.43 6.32 3.97
N ASP A 53 0.40 7.32 3.69
CA ASP A 53 0.04 8.75 3.69
C ASP A 53 0.34 9.45 2.36
N GLY A 54 0.42 8.70 1.26
CA GLY A 54 0.65 9.26 -0.07
C GLY A 54 2.12 9.59 -0.38
N GLY A 55 3.06 9.11 0.43
CA GLY A 55 4.50 9.19 0.18
C GLY A 55 5.23 10.21 1.05
N HIS A 56 4.65 10.63 2.17
CA HIS A 56 5.31 11.51 3.13
C HIS A 56 6.16 10.73 4.13
N VAL A 57 5.62 9.63 4.69
CA VAL A 57 6.33 8.71 5.58
C VAL A 57 6.42 7.33 4.94
N TRP A 58 7.60 6.70 5.02
CA TRP A 58 7.91 5.44 4.36
C TRP A 58 8.34 4.37 5.38
N TYR A 59 7.80 3.17 5.23
CA TYR A 59 8.15 1.99 6.03
C TYR A 59 8.82 0.96 5.13
N ALA A 60 10.03 0.55 5.48
CA ALA A 60 10.78 -0.45 4.72
C ALA A 60 10.22 -1.85 4.99
N VAL A 61 10.11 -2.66 3.93
CA VAL A 61 9.79 -4.07 4.06
C VAL A 61 11.01 -4.83 4.57
N ASP A 62 10.83 -5.63 5.61
CA ASP A 62 11.90 -6.48 6.12
C ASP A 62 12.35 -7.50 5.07
N GLN A 63 13.66 -7.78 5.06
CA GLN A 63 14.28 -8.66 4.07
C GLN A 63 13.68 -10.08 4.08
N GLU A 64 13.29 -10.58 5.25
CA GLU A 64 12.64 -11.88 5.46
C GLU A 64 11.22 -11.95 4.87
N ASN A 65 10.56 -10.81 4.72
CA ASN A 65 9.22 -10.71 4.16
C ASN A 65 9.21 -10.48 2.64
N MET A 66 10.37 -10.66 2.00
CA MET A 66 10.53 -10.54 0.56
C MET A 66 11.14 -11.82 -0.03
N THR A 67 10.77 -12.19 -1.26
CA THR A 67 11.32 -13.38 -1.92
C THR A 67 12.85 -13.36 -1.95
N GLU A 68 13.47 -14.47 -1.55
CA GLU A 68 14.92 -14.59 -1.48
C GLU A 68 15.58 -14.73 -2.86
N LYS A 69 16.86 -14.37 -2.93
CA LYS A 69 17.70 -14.70 -4.07
C LYS A 69 17.92 -16.21 -4.09
N VAL A 70 17.31 -16.92 -5.04
CA VAL A 70 17.61 -18.33 -5.25
C VAL A 70 18.95 -18.43 -5.99
N THR A 71 19.95 -19.01 -5.33
CA THR A 71 21.23 -19.34 -5.97
C THR A 71 21.26 -20.84 -6.20
N PHE A 72 21.21 -21.28 -7.46
CA PHE A 72 21.42 -22.69 -7.79
C PHE A 72 22.92 -22.96 -7.89
N THR A 73 23.43 -23.77 -6.98
CA THR A 73 24.81 -24.27 -7.03
C THR A 73 24.81 -25.58 -7.80
N TYR A 74 25.37 -25.59 -9.01
CA TYR A 74 25.65 -26.83 -9.73
C TYR A 74 27.01 -27.39 -9.28
N VAL A 75 27.04 -28.66 -8.87
CA VAL A 75 28.29 -29.38 -8.59
C VAL A 75 28.70 -30.16 -9.84
N LEU A 76 29.70 -29.65 -10.55
CA LEU A 76 30.42 -30.40 -11.59
C LEU A 76 31.78 -30.85 -11.04
N GLN A 77 31.97 -32.15 -10.84
CA GLN A 77 33.27 -32.73 -10.48
C GLN A 77 34.07 -33.11 -11.74
N PRO A 78 35.43 -33.10 -11.74
CA PRO A 78 36.36 -32.61 -10.71
C PRO A 78 37.31 -31.54 -11.29
N LEU A 79 36.84 -30.34 -11.65
CA LEU A 79 37.71 -29.18 -11.78
C LEU A 79 36.90 -27.90 -11.55
N VAL A 80 37.24 -27.22 -10.46
CA VAL A 80 36.43 -26.22 -9.78
C VAL A 80 36.58 -24.84 -10.42
N LEU A 81 35.47 -24.32 -10.95
CA LEU A 81 35.17 -22.89 -10.89
C LEU A 81 33.70 -22.75 -10.47
N ILE A 82 33.45 -22.77 -9.16
CA ILE A 82 32.12 -22.51 -8.60
C ILE A 82 31.94 -20.99 -8.64
N GLN A 83 31.45 -20.46 -9.76
CA GLN A 83 30.80 -19.16 -9.72
C GLN A 83 29.33 -19.41 -9.43
N PRO A 84 28.77 -18.89 -8.32
CA PRO A 84 27.32 -18.83 -8.19
C PRO A 84 26.79 -18.05 -9.39
N VAL A 85 26.11 -18.73 -10.31
CA VAL A 85 25.40 -18.04 -11.37
C VAL A 85 24.16 -17.48 -10.69
N GLU A 86 24.19 -16.19 -10.40
CA GLU A 86 23.06 -15.47 -9.85
C GLU A 86 21.97 -15.36 -10.94
N GLN A 87 21.21 -16.44 -11.14
CA GLN A 87 20.29 -16.60 -12.30
C GLN A 87 18.98 -15.81 -12.16
N HIS A 88 18.64 -15.26 -11.00
CA HIS A 88 17.30 -14.71 -10.71
C HIS A 88 17.20 -13.19 -10.72
N TYR A 89 18.21 -12.46 -11.22
CA TYR A 89 18.08 -11.02 -11.46
C TYR A 89 17.01 -10.64 -12.50
N TYR A 90 16.41 -11.63 -13.17
CA TYR A 90 15.37 -11.44 -14.18
C TYR A 90 13.96 -11.70 -13.66
N ALA A 91 13.81 -12.14 -12.41
CA ALA A 91 12.52 -12.39 -11.78
C ALA A 91 12.07 -11.19 -10.93
N TRP A 92 10.75 -11.00 -10.80
CA TRP A 92 10.18 -10.11 -9.81
C TRP A 92 10.41 -10.61 -8.37
N ARG A 93 10.34 -9.71 -7.41
CA ARG A 93 10.41 -9.99 -5.97
C ARG A 93 9.04 -9.72 -5.37
N LEU A 94 8.44 -10.72 -4.73
CA LEU A 94 7.21 -10.53 -3.97
C LEU A 94 7.57 -10.03 -2.58
N TRP A 95 6.69 -9.22 -2.01
CA TRP A 95 6.90 -8.62 -0.69
C TRP A 95 5.59 -8.55 0.10
N THR A 96 5.69 -8.58 1.43
CA THR A 96 4.57 -8.40 2.37
C THR A 96 5.02 -7.51 3.52
N ILE A 97 4.18 -6.58 3.96
CA ILE A 97 4.48 -5.71 5.11
C ILE A 97 3.21 -5.39 5.89
N LYS A 98 3.31 -5.30 7.21
CA LYS A 98 2.29 -4.70 8.07
C LYS A 98 2.68 -3.25 8.35
N VAL A 99 1.90 -2.33 7.82
CA VAL A 99 2.16 -0.89 7.95
C VAL A 99 1.35 -0.36 9.13
N PRO A 100 1.96 0.37 10.09
CA PRO A 100 1.22 1.00 11.17
C PRO A 100 0.36 2.16 10.64
N VAL A 101 -0.91 2.18 11.03
CA VAL A 101 -1.92 3.12 10.54
C VAL A 101 -2.79 3.55 11.72
N ASP A 102 -2.65 4.79 12.17
CA ASP A 102 -3.56 5.37 13.17
C ASP A 102 -4.74 6.12 12.53
N ALA A 103 -4.49 6.79 11.41
CA ALA A 103 -5.47 7.61 10.71
C ALA A 103 -6.65 6.76 10.22
N GLN A 104 -7.86 7.32 10.28
CA GLN A 104 -9.09 6.68 9.80
C GLN A 104 -9.66 7.44 8.60
N GLY A 105 -10.46 6.76 7.76
CA GLY A 105 -11.07 7.32 6.57
C GLY A 105 -10.30 6.99 5.29
N TRP A 106 -10.42 7.83 4.26
CA TRP A 106 -9.75 7.63 2.99
C TRP A 106 -8.25 7.94 3.10
N LEU A 107 -7.43 6.90 2.96
CA LEU A 107 -5.97 6.98 2.94
C LEU A 107 -5.46 6.60 1.56
N GLU A 108 -4.28 7.11 1.19
CA GLU A 108 -3.61 6.76 -0.05
C GLU A 108 -2.32 6.02 0.28
N PHE A 109 -2.28 4.74 -0.08
CA PHE A 109 -1.10 3.92 0.07
C PHE A 109 -0.27 4.01 -1.20
N CYS A 110 1.03 4.16 -1.08
CA CYS A 110 1.94 4.09 -2.21
C CYS A 110 3.18 3.24 -1.91
N VAL A 111 3.68 2.56 -2.94
CA VAL A 111 4.90 1.76 -2.86
C VAL A 111 5.99 2.37 -3.73
N ARG A 112 7.25 2.23 -3.28
CA ARG A 112 8.43 2.48 -4.12
C ARG A 112 9.49 1.43 -3.87
N THR A 113 10.34 1.24 -4.87
CA THR A 113 11.45 0.30 -4.81
C THR A 113 12.79 0.98 -5.09
N TRP A 114 13.85 0.45 -4.47
CA TRP A 114 15.25 0.77 -4.74
C TRP A 114 15.95 -0.48 -5.25
N ASP A 115 16.67 -0.34 -6.37
CA ASP A 115 17.44 -1.44 -6.93
C ASP A 115 18.94 -1.38 -6.56
N SER A 116 19.70 -2.39 -6.97
CA SER A 116 21.14 -2.54 -6.73
C SER A 116 22.00 -1.44 -7.36
N SER A 117 21.46 -0.71 -8.34
CA SER A 117 22.10 0.45 -8.96
C SER A 117 21.66 1.78 -8.34
N ASN A 118 20.93 1.73 -7.22
CA ASN A 118 20.32 2.88 -6.55
C ASN A 118 19.31 3.65 -7.43
N ASN A 119 18.70 3.01 -8.41
CA ASN A 119 17.55 3.59 -9.11
C ASN A 119 16.30 3.50 -8.22
N THR A 120 15.40 4.47 -8.37
CA THR A 120 14.09 4.46 -7.72
C THR A 120 13.00 5.02 -8.63
N GLU A 121 11.75 4.86 -8.19
CA GLU A 121 10.55 5.23 -8.94
C GLU A 121 10.22 6.73 -8.75
N PRO A 122 9.79 7.44 -9.81
CA PRO A 122 9.18 8.76 -9.67
C PRO A 122 7.93 8.67 -8.79
N THR A 123 7.74 9.61 -7.86
CA THR A 123 6.60 9.58 -6.93
C THR A 123 5.25 9.84 -7.59
N PHE A 124 5.23 10.52 -8.74
CA PHE A 124 4.02 10.85 -9.48
C PHE A 124 4.18 10.56 -10.98
N VAL A 125 3.11 10.08 -11.60
CA VAL A 125 3.03 9.81 -13.06
C VAL A 125 3.44 11.04 -13.86
N ARG A 126 3.06 12.25 -13.42
CA ARG A 126 3.37 13.51 -14.12
C ARG A 126 4.86 13.79 -14.26
N SER A 127 5.69 13.23 -13.37
CA SER A 127 7.14 13.41 -13.42
C SER A 127 7.81 12.58 -14.52
N ALA A 128 7.15 11.53 -15.01
CA ALA A 128 7.67 10.62 -16.03
C ALA A 128 6.74 10.51 -17.24
N TRP A 129 5.85 11.49 -17.42
CA TRP A 129 4.90 11.49 -18.53
C TRP A 129 5.63 11.58 -19.88
N ASN A 130 5.20 10.77 -20.83
CA ASN A 130 5.62 10.85 -22.22
C ASN A 130 4.41 10.61 -23.14
N TRP A 131 4.51 11.08 -24.37
CA TRP A 131 3.41 11.07 -25.35
C TRP A 131 2.82 9.69 -25.63
N ASP A 132 3.66 8.66 -25.60
CA ASP A 132 3.26 7.30 -25.94
C ASP A 132 2.84 6.48 -24.70
N LEU A 133 2.93 7.06 -23.50
CA LEU A 133 2.61 6.43 -22.20
C LEU A 133 3.35 5.11 -21.94
N HIS A 134 4.47 4.88 -22.61
CA HIS A 134 5.30 3.70 -22.37
C HIS A 134 6.13 3.88 -21.10
N VAL A 135 6.40 2.77 -20.41
CA VAL A 135 7.38 2.71 -19.30
C VAL A 135 7.07 3.73 -18.19
N THR A 136 5.79 3.89 -17.87
CA THR A 136 5.37 4.69 -16.71
C THR A 136 5.51 3.84 -15.44
N SER A 137 6.66 3.94 -14.77
CA SER A 137 6.97 3.21 -13.52
C SER A 137 6.97 4.11 -12.29
N SER A 138 6.03 5.07 -12.22
CA SER A 138 5.87 5.86 -11.00
C SER A 138 5.29 5.01 -9.87
N CYS A 139 5.58 5.36 -8.62
CA CYS A 139 5.02 4.71 -7.43
C CYS A 139 3.54 4.35 -7.60
N HIS A 140 3.20 3.05 -7.54
CA HIS A 140 1.82 2.62 -7.58
C HIS A 140 1.07 3.11 -6.34
N ARG A 141 -0.18 3.57 -6.53
CA ARG A 141 -1.03 4.15 -5.49
C ARG A 141 -2.37 3.43 -5.42
N VAL A 142 -2.81 3.08 -4.22
CA VAL A 142 -4.15 2.54 -3.96
C VAL A 142 -4.82 3.33 -2.85
N LYS A 143 -6.11 3.62 -2.99
CA LYS A 143 -6.89 4.31 -1.96
C LYS A 143 -7.60 3.30 -1.10
N LEU A 144 -7.43 3.36 0.21
CA LEU A 144 -8.05 2.43 1.15
C LEU A 144 -8.91 3.21 2.14
N TYR A 145 -10.05 2.66 2.54
CA TYR A 145 -10.85 3.23 3.61
C TYR A 145 -10.53 2.54 4.93
N SER A 146 -9.73 3.20 5.76
CA SER A 146 -9.27 2.68 7.05
C SER A 146 -10.34 2.85 8.13
N VAL A 147 -10.64 1.76 8.82
CA VAL A 147 -11.49 1.71 10.01
C VAL A 147 -10.69 1.08 11.14
N ASN A 148 -10.12 1.92 12.00
CA ASN A 148 -9.26 1.47 13.08
C ASN A 148 -10.05 1.13 14.35
N LYS A 149 -10.15 -0.15 14.69
CA LYS A 149 -10.81 -0.70 15.88
C LYS A 149 -10.10 -0.36 17.19
N SER A 150 -8.82 0.04 17.16
CA SER A 150 -8.12 0.42 18.40
C SER A 150 -8.70 1.69 19.03
N LYS A 151 -9.42 2.52 18.25
CA LYS A 151 -10.09 3.72 18.75
C LYS A 151 -11.43 3.34 19.40
N PRO A 152 -11.66 3.69 20.69
CA PRO A 152 -12.80 3.20 21.46
C PRO A 152 -14.15 3.63 20.89
N GLU A 153 -14.25 4.84 20.34
CA GLU A 153 -15.49 5.30 19.69
C GLU A 153 -15.83 4.50 18.43
N THR A 154 -14.82 4.14 17.64
CA THR A 154 -15.00 3.35 16.42
C THR A 154 -15.36 1.92 16.75
N ALA A 155 -14.72 1.31 17.76
CA ALA A 155 -15.09 0.00 18.25
C ALA A 155 -16.54 -0.05 18.76
N LYS A 156 -16.94 0.95 19.54
CA LYS A 156 -18.33 1.08 20.02
C LYS A 156 -19.31 1.16 18.86
N ARG A 157 -19.03 2.00 17.86
CA ARG A 157 -19.86 2.14 16.65
C ARG A 157 -19.98 0.84 15.86
N LEU A 158 -18.89 0.10 15.68
CA LEU A 158 -18.92 -1.19 14.98
C LEU A 158 -19.76 -2.22 15.75
N ALA A 159 -19.68 -2.25 17.07
CA ALA A 159 -20.49 -3.12 17.91
C ALA A 159 -22.00 -2.77 17.85
N GLU A 160 -22.35 -1.49 17.84
CA GLU A 160 -23.76 -1.04 17.70
C GLU A 160 -24.36 -1.43 16.33
N ILE A 161 -23.54 -1.39 15.26
CA ILE A 161 -23.94 -1.84 13.91
C ILE A 161 -24.17 -3.36 13.90
N GLU A 162 -23.26 -4.12 14.51
CA GLU A 162 -23.34 -5.58 14.59
C GLU A 162 -24.52 -6.05 15.45
N GLU A 163 -24.81 -5.39 16.57
CA GLU A 163 -25.96 -5.68 17.44
C GLU A 163 -27.30 -5.55 16.70
N LYS A 164 -27.37 -4.61 15.75
CA LYS A 164 -28.56 -4.38 14.92
C LYS A 164 -28.60 -5.30 13.68
N GLY A 165 -27.63 -6.20 13.53
CA GLY A 165 -27.56 -7.14 12.41
C GLY A 165 -27.20 -6.50 11.07
N GLU A 166 -26.64 -5.28 11.09
CA GLU A 166 -26.16 -4.59 9.90
C GLU A 166 -24.66 -4.80 9.70
N THR A 167 -24.19 -4.55 8.47
CA THR A 167 -22.78 -4.62 8.10
C THR A 167 -22.24 -3.22 7.82
N PHE A 168 -20.98 -2.97 8.16
CA PHE A 168 -20.31 -1.69 7.86
C PHE A 168 -20.17 -1.44 6.34
N GLU A 169 -20.08 -2.52 5.55
CA GLU A 169 -20.05 -2.45 4.11
C GLU A 169 -21.46 -2.65 3.50
N PRO A 170 -21.78 -1.96 2.39
CA PRO A 170 -20.96 -0.97 1.69
C PRO A 170 -21.08 0.45 2.29
N LEU A 171 -19.99 1.24 2.24
CA LEU A 171 -19.95 2.63 2.71
C LEU A 171 -21.00 3.57 2.08
N THR A 172 -21.47 3.23 0.87
CA THR A 172 -22.42 4.05 0.11
C THR A 172 -23.85 3.91 0.60
N ARG A 173 -24.15 2.92 1.45
CA ARG A 173 -25.49 2.69 1.99
C ARG A 173 -25.57 3.34 3.37
N PRO A 174 -26.45 4.35 3.58
CA PRO A 174 -26.71 4.86 4.91
C PRO A 174 -27.37 3.77 5.77
N LEU A 175 -27.11 3.80 7.07
CA LEU A 175 -27.80 2.94 8.04
C LEU A 175 -29.29 3.30 8.08
N GLU A 176 -30.15 2.33 8.32
CA GLU A 176 -31.61 2.56 8.39
C GLU A 176 -32.04 3.32 9.66
N TRP A 177 -31.14 3.46 10.61
CA TRP A 177 -31.36 4.05 11.93
C TRP A 177 -30.42 5.23 12.20
N GLU A 178 -30.84 6.12 13.08
CA GLU A 178 -30.06 7.31 13.45
C GLU A 178 -28.93 6.95 14.43
N LEU A 179 -27.70 7.32 14.07
CA LEU A 179 -26.49 7.08 14.87
C LEU A 179 -26.52 7.68 16.28
N GLU A 180 -27.34 8.69 16.51
CA GLU A 180 -27.50 9.34 17.80
C GLU A 180 -28.98 9.38 18.18
N GLY A 181 -29.29 8.92 19.39
CA GLY A 181 -30.66 9.02 19.90
C GLY A 181 -31.06 10.48 20.09
N LYS A 182 -32.28 10.83 19.65
CA LYS A 182 -32.83 12.19 19.75
C LYS A 182 -32.71 12.79 21.16
N GLU A 183 -32.89 12.01 22.21
CA GLU A 183 -32.78 12.48 23.60
C GLU A 183 -31.34 12.86 23.98
N GLU A 184 -30.36 12.03 23.60
CA GLU A 184 -28.94 12.29 23.83
C GLU A 184 -28.48 13.53 23.06
N TYR A 185 -28.92 13.64 21.80
CA TYR A 185 -28.73 14.84 20.98
C TYR A 185 -29.26 16.10 21.67
N LEU A 186 -30.52 16.08 22.13
CA LEU A 186 -31.15 17.22 22.80
C LEU A 186 -30.48 17.54 24.14
N ALA A 187 -30.00 16.54 24.89
CA ALA A 187 -29.24 16.75 26.12
C ALA A 187 -27.90 17.43 25.84
N ARG A 188 -27.17 16.99 24.81
CA ARG A 188 -25.90 17.58 24.38
C ARG A 188 -26.06 19.00 23.86
N MET A 189 -27.09 19.26 23.07
CA MET A 189 -27.43 20.62 22.58
C MET A 189 -27.76 21.58 23.72
N ARG A 190 -28.51 21.12 24.75
CA ARG A 190 -28.79 21.93 25.95
C ARG A 190 -27.55 22.20 26.80
N LYS A 191 -26.61 21.25 26.85
CA LYS A 191 -25.35 21.39 27.59
C LYS A 191 -24.40 22.38 26.92
N TYR A 192 -24.37 22.40 25.59
CA TYR A 192 -23.53 23.29 24.79
C TYR A 192 -24.39 24.06 23.79
N PRO A 193 -25.17 25.05 24.26
CA PRO A 193 -26.03 25.82 23.38
C PRO A 193 -25.18 26.55 22.33
N ARG A 194 -25.53 26.38 21.06
CA ARG A 194 -24.85 27.02 19.93
C ARG A 194 -25.12 28.51 19.87
N GLU A 195 -26.33 28.91 20.24
CA GLU A 195 -26.76 30.30 20.22
C GLU A 195 -26.22 31.04 21.46
N PRO A 196 -25.80 32.31 21.30
CA PRO A 196 -25.38 33.13 22.43
C PRO A 196 -26.56 33.36 23.37
N LEU A 197 -26.30 33.36 24.68
CA LEU A 197 -27.29 33.76 25.68
C LEU A 197 -27.48 35.28 25.57
N ASN A 198 -28.69 35.69 25.18
CA ASN A 198 -29.11 37.10 25.19
C ASN A 198 -29.26 37.64 26.61
#